data_AF-A0A9C9XB65-F1
#
_entry.id   AF-A0A9C9XB65-F1
#
_cell.length_a   1.000
_cell.length_b   1.000
_cell.length_c   1.000
_cell.angle_alpha   90.00
_cell.angle_beta   90.00
_cell.angle_gamma   90.00
#
_symmetry.space_group_name_H-M   'P 1'
#
loop_
_entity.id
_entity.type
_entity.pdbx_description
1 polymer ?
#
loop_
_entity_poly.entity_id
_entity_poly.type
_entity_poly.pdbx_seq_one_letter_code
_entity_poly.pdbx_strand_id
1 'polypeptide(L)' 'NHCVGGACVSEKHANFIINTGTASAADIEALIGKIERQVKAEFGIQLVREVKIIGEANGA' A
#
# COMPACT_ATOMS: atom_id res chain seq x y z
N ASN A 1 2.92 -13.93 0.76
CA ASN A 1 2.07 -12.89 1.37
C ASN A 1 2.57 -11.51 0.98
N HIS A 2 1.71 -10.64 0.43
CA HIS A 2 2.09 -9.28 0.01
C HIS A 2 1.93 -8.32 1.19
N CYS A 3 2.98 -8.22 2.02
CA CYS A 3 3.00 -7.36 3.19
C CYS A 3 4.21 -6.41 3.21
N VAL A 4 4.07 -5.31 3.95
CA VAL A 4 5.13 -4.40 4.38
C VAL A 4 4.82 -4.01 5.83
N GLY A 5 5.73 -4.31 6.77
CA GLY A 5 5.48 -4.10 8.20
C GLY A 5 4.18 -4.79 8.65
N GLY A 6 3.31 -4.04 9.34
CA GLY A 6 1.99 -4.50 9.75
C GLY A 6 0.89 -4.41 8.67
N ALA A 7 1.18 -3.90 7.47
CA ALA A 7 0.21 -3.77 6.38
C ALA A 7 0.30 -4.97 5.42
N CYS A 8 -0.84 -5.55 5.05
CA CYS A 8 -0.92 -6.68 4.12
C CYS A 8 -2.07 -6.52 3.11
N VAL A 9 -1.91 -7.04 1.90
CA VAL A 9 -3.03 -7.21 0.97
C VAL A 9 -3.95 -8.33 1.48
N SER A 10 -5.26 -8.10 1.45
CA SER A 10 -6.24 -9.10 1.84
C SER A 10 -6.19 -10.33 0.92
N GLU A 11 -6.18 -11.52 1.52
CA GLU A 11 -6.30 -12.79 0.79
C GLU A 11 -7.67 -12.98 0.15
N LYS A 12 -8.70 -12.27 0.63
CA LYS A 12 -10.07 -12.37 0.09
C LYS A 12 -10.29 -11.46 -1.12
N HIS A 13 -9.66 -10.29 -1.13
CA HIS A 13 -9.87 -9.29 -2.17
C HIS A 13 -8.70 -8.29 -2.26
N ALA A 14 -7.98 -8.27 -3.38
CA ALA A 14 -6.71 -7.54 -3.51
C ALA A 14 -6.81 -6.01 -3.32
N ASN A 15 -7.98 -5.40 -3.57
CA ASN A 15 -8.18 -3.97 -3.34
C ASN A 15 -8.20 -3.55 -1.86
N PHE A 16 -8.23 -4.52 -0.92
CA PHE A 16 -8.20 -4.22 0.50
C PHE A 16 -6.79 -4.37 1.07
N ILE A 17 -6.29 -3.29 1.65
CA ILE A 17 -5.12 -3.33 2.52
C ILE A 17 -5.61 -3.48 3.96
N ILE A 18 -5.12 -4.52 4.64
CA ILE A 18 -5.47 -4.89 5.99
C ILE A 18 -4.34 -4.47 6.93
N ASN A 19 -4.69 -3.77 8.00
CA ASN A 19 -3.81 -3.57 9.14
C ASN A 19 -3.88 -4.82 10.03
N THR A 20 -2.76 -5.50 10.25
CA THR A 20 -2.69 -6.72 11.07
C THR A 20 -2.68 -6.44 12.59
N GLY A 21 -2.83 -5.19 13.00
CA GLY A 21 -2.86 -4.72 14.39
C GLY A 21 -1.69 -3.78 14.73
N THR A 22 -0.63 -3.80 13.93
CA THR A 22 0.60 -3.02 14.18
C THR A 22 1.03 -2.15 12.99
N ALA A 23 0.21 -2.02 11.94
CA ALA A 23 0.56 -1.21 10.78
C ALA A 23 0.60 0.28 11.13
N SER A 24 1.71 0.92 10.78
CA SER A 24 1.83 2.38 10.74
C SER A 24 1.30 2.96 9.42
N ALA A 25 1.08 4.27 9.36
CA ALA A 25 0.76 4.96 8.10
C ALA A 25 1.86 4.73 7.05
N ALA A 26 3.13 4.79 7.47
CA ALA A 26 4.28 4.53 6.61
C ALA A 26 4.27 3.11 6.01
N ASP A 27 3.84 2.10 6.78
CA ASP A 27 3.72 0.73 6.27
C ASP A 27 2.66 0.62 5.16
N ILE A 28 1.52 1.28 5.36
CA ILE A 28 0.42 1.30 4.37
C ILE A 28 0.88 2.02 3.10
N GLU A 29 1.49 3.21 3.21
CA GLU A 29 2.00 3.97 2.07
C GLU A 29 3.09 3.20 1.31
N ALA A 30 4.01 2.55 2.04
CA ALA A 30 5.05 1.73 1.44
C ALA A 30 4.48 0.51 0.70
N LEU A 31 3.44 -0.12 1.25
CA LEU A 31 2.73 -1.22 0.58
C LEU A 31 2.00 -0.74 -0.68
N ILE A 32 1.30 0.41 -0.63
CA ILE A 32 0.67 1.02 -1.81
C ILE A 32 1.72 1.23 -2.90
N GLY A 33 2.84 1.88 -2.58
CA GLY A 33 3.91 2.14 -3.55
C GLY A 33 4.52 0.85 -4.12
N LYS A 34 4.63 -0.21 -3.31
CA LYS A 34 5.09 -1.53 -3.78
C LYS A 34 4.12 -2.13 -4.80
N ILE A 35 2.81 -2.10 -4.53
CA ILE A 35 1.76 -2.62 -5.41
C ILE A 35 1.80 -1.86 -6.75
N GLU A 36 1.84 -0.54 -6.72
CA GLU A 36 1.90 0.29 -7.94
C GLU A 36 3.13 -0.02 -8.80
N ARG A 37 4.31 -0.12 -8.18
CA ARG A 37 5.54 -0.47 -8.90
C ARG A 37 5.46 -1.85 -9.52
N GLN A 38 4.92 -2.83 -8.79
CA GLN A 38 4.79 -4.20 -9.28
C GLN A 38 3.81 -4.28 -10.45
N VAL A 39 2.61 -3.69 -10.32
CA VAL A 39 1.61 -3.69 -11.39
C VAL A 39 2.12 -2.98 -12.64
N LYS A 40 2.83 -1.86 -12.48
CA LYS A 40 3.46 -1.16 -13.60
C LYS A 40 4.53 -2.02 -14.28
N ALA A 41 5.38 -2.71 -13.51
CA ALA A 41 6.44 -3.54 -14.07
C ALA A 41 5.90 -4.78 -14.80
N GLU A 42 4.86 -5.42 -14.25
CA GLU A 42 4.33 -6.68 -14.75
C GLU A 42 3.32 -6.48 -15.90
N PHE A 43 2.46 -5.45 -15.80
CA PHE A 43 1.37 -5.24 -16.74
C PHE A 43 1.50 -3.94 -17.56
N GLY A 44 2.49 -3.10 -17.27
CA GLY A 44 2.62 -1.78 -17.90
C GLY A 44 1.55 -0.77 -17.46
N ILE A 45 0.70 -1.12 -16.47
CA ILE A 45 -0.43 -0.31 -16.03
C ILE A 45 -0.01 0.60 -14.88
N GLN A 46 -0.30 1.89 -15.00
CA GLN A 46 -0.15 2.85 -13.91
C GLN A 46 -1.43 2.92 -13.09
N LEU A 47 -1.39 2.40 -11.87
CA LEU A 47 -2.49 2.55 -10.91
C LEU A 47 -2.57 4.00 -10.42
N VAL A 48 -3.79 4.46 -10.22
CA VAL A 48 -4.10 5.75 -9.60
C VAL A 48 -4.84 5.47 -8.30
N ARG A 49 -4.38 6.09 -7.22
CA ARG A 49 -4.97 5.88 -5.88
C ARG A 49 -6.31 6.59 -5.80
N GLU A 50 -7.32 5.88 -5.33
CA GLU A 50 -8.61 6.47 -4.93
C GLU A 50 -8.51 7.14 -3.55
N VAL A 51 -7.76 6.50 -2.64
CA VAL A 51 -7.58 6.97 -1.28
C VAL A 51 -6.73 8.24 -1.23
N LYS A 52 -7.12 9.17 -0.34
CA LYS A 52 -6.35 10.38 -0.04
C LYS A 52 -5.51 10.15 1.21
N ILE A 53 -4.22 10.42 1.10
CA ILE A 53 -3.30 10.42 2.24
C ILE A 53 -3.33 11.82 2.85
N ILE A 54 -3.53 11.89 4.17
CA ILE A 54 -3.56 13.14 4.93
C ILE A 54 -2.50 13.07 6.03
N GLY A 55 -1.95 14.23 6.41
CA GLY A 55 -0.87 14.34 7.38
C GLY A 55 0.40 14.92 6.77
N GLU A 56 1.37 15.22 7.62
CA GLU A 56 2.67 15.74 7.21
C GLU A 56 3.62 14.58 6.96
N ALA A 57 4.40 14.67 5.88
CA ALA A 57 5.54 13.79 5.72
C ALA A 57 6.52 14.13 6.85
N ASN A 58 6.67 13.25 7.83
CA ASN A 58 7.59 13.46 8.95
C ASN A 58 8.99 13.80 8.39
N GLY A 59 9.38 15.08 8.46
CA GLY A 59 10.70 15.57 8.01
C GLY A 59 10.72 16.70 6.98
N ALA A 60 9.80 17.68 7.07
CA ALA A 60 9.98 19.00 6.45
C ALA A 60 9.99 20.11 7.51
#